data_AF-A0A9Q3BW01-F1
#
_entry.id   AF-A0A9Q3BW01-F1
#
_cell.length_a   1.000
_cell.length_b   1.000
_cell.length_c   1.000
_cell.angle_alpha   90.00
_cell.angle_beta   90.00
_cell.angle_gamma   90.00
#
_symmetry.space_group_name_H-M   'P 1'
#
loop_
_entity.id
_entity.type
_entity.pdbx_description
1 polymer ?
#
loop_
_entity_poly.entity_id
_entity_poly.type
_entity_poly.pdbx_seq_one_letter_code
_entity_poly.pdbx_strand_id
1 'polypeptide(L)'
;MELELDNIGALDLILETDNQAREIQETLNCKAYTLIIQYLNEYNLSFVASMLDQTNKRNCIALWKILKEKYISNDISSQTLAFTKLSQVKFNSTLEFIQEIRITVSKMKLVGFKLEESALIIMVLSEIPQELDSFVRVMLYCFQNQGLDFVLKRFEKDHIKLK
;
A
#
# COMPACT_ATOMS: atom_id res chain seq x y z
N MET A 1 2.59 -0.34 -18.26
CA MET A 1 2.37 -1.58 -17.48
C MET A 1 0.99 -1.63 -16.81
N GLU A 2 0.68 -0.85 -15.77
CA GLU A 2 -0.63 -0.98 -15.06
C GLU A 2 -1.84 -0.79 -15.98
N LEU A 3 -1.87 0.31 -16.75
CA LEU A 3 -2.90 0.56 -17.76
C LEU A 3 -2.97 -0.53 -18.85
N GLU A 4 -1.85 -1.18 -19.18
CA GLU A 4 -1.83 -2.23 -20.19
C GLU A 4 -2.31 -3.56 -19.65
N LEU A 5 -2.07 -3.84 -18.36
CA LEU A 5 -2.61 -4.98 -17.64
C LEU A 5 -4.14 -4.85 -17.46
N ASP A 6 -4.61 -3.64 -17.20
CA ASP A 6 -6.04 -3.31 -17.13
C ASP A 6 -6.70 -3.44 -18.51
N ASN A 7 -6.07 -2.92 -19.57
CA ASN A 7 -6.56 -3.04 -20.95
C ASN A 7 -6.68 -4.50 -21.44
N ILE A 8 -5.85 -5.42 -20.92
CA ILE A 8 -5.97 -6.85 -21.25
C ILE A 8 -6.86 -7.62 -20.26
N GLY A 9 -7.45 -6.96 -19.25
CA GLY A 9 -8.29 -7.58 -18.24
C GLY A 9 -7.55 -8.52 -17.28
N ALA A 10 -6.22 -8.37 -17.15
CA ALA A 10 -5.39 -9.22 -16.32
C ALA A 10 -5.00 -8.58 -14.98
N LEU A 11 -5.43 -7.34 -14.71
CA LEU A 11 -5.17 -6.66 -13.44
C LEU A 11 -5.82 -7.43 -12.29
N ASP A 12 -7.10 -7.82 -12.42
CA ASP A 12 -7.84 -8.58 -11.42
C ASP A 12 -7.23 -9.98 -11.17
N LEU A 13 -6.68 -10.61 -12.21
CA LEU A 13 -5.99 -11.89 -12.12
C LEU A 13 -4.74 -11.80 -11.22
N ILE A 14 -4.00 -10.70 -11.31
CA ILE A 14 -2.77 -10.45 -10.54
C ILE A 14 -3.08 -9.99 -9.10
N LEU A 15 -4.26 -9.38 -8.89
CA LEU A 15 -4.76 -8.91 -7.60
C LEU A 15 -5.56 -9.98 -6.84
N GLU A 16 -5.70 -11.19 -7.40
CA GLU A 16 -6.43 -12.32 -6.81
C GLU A 16 -7.92 -12.01 -6.55
N THR A 17 -8.50 -11.08 -7.31
CA THR A 17 -9.91 -10.71 -7.24
C THR A 17 -10.72 -11.41 -8.34
N ASP A 18 -11.35 -12.52 -7.95
CA ASP A 18 -12.48 -13.20 -8.61
C ASP A 18 -12.24 -14.33 -9.64
N ASN A 19 -13.21 -15.25 -9.65
CA ASN A 19 -13.24 -16.53 -10.36
C ASN A 19 -13.80 -16.39 -11.79
N GLN A 20 -12.93 -16.44 -12.80
CA GLN A 20 -13.31 -16.55 -14.21
C GLN A 20 -13.06 -17.97 -14.75
N ALA A 21 -13.70 -18.33 -15.88
CA ALA A 21 -13.58 -19.65 -16.52
C ALA A 21 -12.11 -20.03 -16.83
N ARG A 22 -11.74 -21.30 -16.60
CA ARG A 22 -10.35 -21.82 -16.68
C ARG A 22 -9.60 -21.46 -17.97
N GLU A 23 -10.22 -21.59 -19.15
CA GLU A 23 -9.56 -21.29 -20.44
C GLU A 23 -9.28 -19.79 -20.63
N ILE A 24 -10.18 -18.93 -20.14
CA ILE A 24 -10.01 -17.47 -20.16
C ILE A 24 -8.87 -17.09 -19.21
N GLN A 25 -8.79 -17.72 -18.04
CA GLN A 25 -7.69 -17.52 -17.09
C GLN A 25 -6.34 -17.94 -17.66
N GLU A 26 -6.23 -19.08 -18.36
CA GLU A 26 -4.95 -19.52 -18.96
C GLU A 26 -4.45 -18.56 -20.05
N THR A 27 -5.36 -18.05 -20.88
CA THR A 27 -5.04 -17.10 -21.95
C THR A 27 -4.59 -15.75 -21.38
N LEU A 28 -5.33 -15.23 -20.38
CA LEU A 28 -4.98 -13.99 -19.68
C LEU A 28 -3.65 -14.12 -18.93
N ASN A 29 -3.45 -15.25 -18.26
CA ASN A 29 -2.23 -15.58 -17.53
C ASN A 29 -1.00 -15.58 -18.46
N CYS A 30 -1.11 -16.16 -19.66
CA CYS A 30 -0.02 -16.11 -20.64
C CYS A 30 0.29 -14.68 -21.12
N LYS A 31 -0.75 -13.90 -21.45
CA LYS A 31 -0.58 -12.50 -21.91
C LYS A 31 0.08 -11.62 -20.84
N ALA A 32 -0.41 -11.73 -19.61
CA ALA A 32 0.13 -10.98 -18.48
C ALA A 32 1.56 -11.40 -18.14
N TYR A 33 1.87 -12.69 -18.19
CA TYR A 33 3.24 -13.20 -18.02
C TYR A 33 4.20 -12.60 -19.06
N THR A 34 3.83 -12.62 -20.34
CA THR A 34 4.64 -12.04 -21.41
C THR A 34 4.85 -10.54 -21.21
N LEU A 35 3.79 -9.82 -20.87
CA LEU A 35 3.88 -8.39 -20.63
C LEU A 35 4.82 -8.07 -19.46
N ILE A 36 4.67 -8.74 -18.31
CA ILE A 36 5.57 -8.50 -17.16
C ILE A 36 7.02 -8.76 -17.55
N ILE A 37 7.31 -9.89 -18.21
CA ILE A 37 8.67 -10.24 -18.67
C ILE A 37 9.26 -9.16 -19.60
N GLN A 38 8.47 -8.61 -20.53
CA GLN A 38 8.92 -7.55 -21.45
C GLN A 38 9.35 -6.27 -20.74
N TYR A 39 8.79 -5.99 -19.57
CA TYR A 39 9.11 -4.81 -18.77
C TYR A 39 10.23 -5.06 -17.74
N LEU A 40 10.73 -6.29 -17.59
CA LEU A 40 11.85 -6.58 -16.71
C LEU A 40 13.20 -6.31 -17.40
N ASN A 41 14.14 -5.76 -16.64
CA ASN A 41 15.54 -5.66 -17.08
C ASN A 41 16.26 -7.03 -16.95
N GLU A 42 17.44 -7.15 -17.57
CA GLU A 42 18.23 -8.39 -17.61
C GLU A 42 18.53 -8.97 -16.22
N TYR A 43 18.77 -8.12 -15.23
CA TYR A 43 19.00 -8.52 -13.85
C TYR A 43 17.75 -9.20 -13.24
N ASN A 44 16.58 -8.62 -13.44
CA ASN A 44 15.32 -9.17 -12.94
C ASN A 44 14.88 -10.41 -13.70
N LEU A 45 15.14 -10.47 -15.00
CA LEU A 45 14.92 -11.66 -15.81
C LEU A 45 15.75 -12.84 -15.29
N SER A 46 17.04 -12.62 -15.02
CA SER A 46 17.95 -13.65 -14.50
C SER A 46 17.51 -14.15 -13.12
N PHE A 47 17.12 -13.22 -12.24
CA PHE A 47 16.60 -13.58 -10.91
C PHE A 47 15.33 -14.42 -10.99
N VAL A 48 14.33 -13.95 -11.74
CA VAL A 48 13.05 -14.67 -11.92
C VAL A 48 13.28 -16.05 -12.54
N ALA A 49 14.17 -16.16 -13.54
CA ALA A 49 14.50 -17.43 -14.18
C ALA A 49 15.15 -18.44 -13.21
N SER A 50 15.89 -17.97 -12.21
CA SER A 50 16.48 -18.82 -11.17
C SER A 50 15.48 -19.29 -10.10
N MET A 51 14.37 -18.57 -9.92
CA MET A 51 13.36 -18.85 -8.89
C MET A 51 12.11 -19.57 -9.42
N LEU A 52 11.88 -19.56 -10.74
CA LEU A 52 10.75 -20.26 -11.37
C LEU A 52 11.08 -21.72 -11.63
N ASP A 53 10.34 -22.63 -10.99
CA ASP A 53 10.34 -24.05 -11.34
C ASP A 53 9.77 -24.30 -12.74
N GLN A 54 10.16 -25.41 -13.38
CA GLN A 54 9.69 -25.78 -14.73
C GLN A 54 8.16 -25.88 -14.83
N THR A 55 7.48 -26.20 -13.73
CA THR A 55 6.02 -26.30 -13.60
C THR A 55 5.31 -24.95 -13.54
N ASN A 56 6.02 -23.88 -13.13
CA ASN A 56 5.48 -22.52 -13.01
C ASN A 56 5.86 -21.62 -14.20
N LYS A 57 6.50 -22.18 -15.22
CA LYS A 57 6.88 -21.47 -16.44
C LYS A 57 5.61 -21.02 -17.16
N ARG A 58 5.47 -19.69 -17.39
CA ARG A 58 4.26 -19.00 -17.90
C ARG A 58 3.14 -18.78 -16.89
N ASN A 59 3.39 -18.97 -15.59
CA ASN A 59 2.45 -18.55 -14.55
C ASN A 59 2.74 -17.09 -14.13
N CYS A 60 1.86 -16.18 -14.54
CA CYS A 60 1.92 -14.75 -14.21
C CYS A 60 1.77 -14.50 -12.71
N ILE A 61 0.91 -15.26 -12.04
CA ILE A 61 0.69 -15.12 -10.59
C ILE A 61 1.98 -15.50 -9.84
N ALA A 62 2.59 -16.63 -10.19
CA ALA A 62 3.86 -17.07 -9.61
C ALA A 62 4.99 -16.06 -9.89
N LEU A 63 5.09 -15.56 -11.12
CA LEU A 63 6.02 -14.51 -11.51
C LEU A 63 5.85 -13.24 -10.66
N TRP A 64 4.62 -12.75 -10.54
CA TRP A 64 4.32 -11.56 -9.77
C TRP A 64 4.61 -11.73 -8.28
N LYS A 65 4.34 -12.92 -7.73
CA LYS A 65 4.66 -13.26 -6.34
C LYS A 65 6.17 -13.21 -6.08
N ILE A 66 6.99 -13.80 -6.95
CA ILE A 66 8.46 -13.76 -6.84
C ILE A 66 8.99 -12.32 -6.90
N LEU A 67 8.45 -11.50 -7.79
CA LEU A 67 8.83 -10.09 -7.90
C LEU A 67 8.41 -9.30 -6.65
N LYS A 68 7.19 -9.53 -6.15
CA LYS A 68 6.71 -8.97 -4.88
C LYS A 68 7.64 -9.36 -3.73
N GLU A 69 8.00 -10.63 -3.59
CA GLU A 69 8.89 -11.09 -2.51
C GLU A 69 10.31 -10.48 -2.59
N LYS A 70 10.83 -10.27 -3.80
CA LYS A 70 12.14 -9.61 -3.99
C LYS A 70 12.13 -8.14 -3.57
N TYR A 71 11.05 -7.42 -3.85
CA TYR A 71 11.01 -5.96 -3.75
C TYR A 71 10.24 -5.43 -2.55
N ILE A 72 9.32 -6.22 -2.01
CA ILE A 72 8.65 -5.92 -0.75
C ILE A 72 9.59 -6.42 0.35
N SER A 73 10.27 -5.49 1.02
CA SER A 73 10.95 -5.79 2.28
C SER A 73 9.87 -6.06 3.33
N ASN A 74 9.38 -7.30 3.38
CA ASN A 74 8.38 -7.76 4.34
C ASN A 74 9.03 -8.30 5.62
N ASP A 75 10.30 -8.01 5.84
CA ASP A 75 11.01 -8.42 7.04
C ASP A 75 10.58 -7.58 8.25
N ILE A 76 10.61 -8.21 9.42
CA ILE A 76 10.19 -7.60 10.69
C ILE A 76 10.98 -6.33 11.00
N SER A 77 12.25 -6.23 10.58
CA SER A 77 13.09 -5.06 10.81
C SER A 77 12.59 -3.85 10.02
N SER A 78 12.34 -4.02 8.73
CA SER A 78 11.78 -2.98 7.85
C SER A 78 10.39 -2.52 8.30
N GLN A 79 9.54 -3.47 8.71
CA GLN A 79 8.25 -3.22 9.31
C GLN A 79 8.34 -2.41 10.61
N THR A 80 9.22 -2.82 11.53
CA THR A 80 9.46 -2.13 12.81
C THR A 80 9.99 -0.72 12.60
N LEU A 81 10.88 -0.53 11.62
CA LEU A 81 11.44 0.76 11.30
C LEU A 81 10.38 1.70 10.68
N ALA A 82 9.50 1.17 9.81
CA ALA A 82 8.39 1.93 9.26
C ALA A 82 7.37 2.35 10.35
N PHE A 83 7.04 1.43 11.27
CA PHE A 83 6.17 1.74 12.41
C PHE A 83 6.80 2.76 13.36
N THR A 84 8.06 2.58 13.73
CA THR A 84 8.81 3.53 14.58
C THR A 84 8.81 4.93 13.98
N LYS A 85 8.95 5.05 12.65
CA LYS A 85 8.85 6.34 11.96
C LYS A 85 7.48 6.99 12.12
N LEU A 86 6.39 6.22 12.10
CA LEU A 86 5.05 6.77 12.32
C LEU A 86 4.92 7.33 13.73
N SER A 87 5.38 6.60 14.74
CA SER A 87 5.36 7.03 16.14
C SER A 87 6.28 8.23 16.45
N GLN A 88 7.14 8.62 15.50
CA GLN A 88 8.02 9.78 15.63
C GLN A 88 7.45 11.02 14.94
N VAL A 89 6.37 10.90 14.16
CA VAL A 89 5.70 12.04 13.54
C VAL A 89 5.05 12.87 14.63
N LYS A 90 5.44 14.14 14.73
CA LYS A 90 4.90 15.08 15.73
C LYS A 90 4.13 16.19 15.05
N PHE A 91 3.10 16.68 15.72
CA PHE A 91 2.36 17.83 15.22
C PHE A 91 3.19 19.12 15.34
N ASN A 92 3.57 19.69 14.20
CA ASN A 92 4.27 20.97 14.07
C ASN A 92 3.36 22.02 13.41
N SER A 93 2.91 21.72 12.19
CA SER A 93 1.94 22.47 11.40
C SER A 93 1.01 21.46 10.74
N THR A 94 -0.23 21.86 10.48
CA THR A 94 -1.24 20.98 9.87
C THR A 94 -0.76 20.36 8.56
N LEU A 95 -0.10 21.15 7.70
CA LEU A 95 0.31 20.72 6.38
C LEU A 95 1.49 19.74 6.42
N GLU A 96 2.53 20.04 7.20
CA GLU A 96 3.70 19.17 7.35
C GLU A 96 3.30 17.85 8.02
N PHE A 97 2.53 17.92 9.11
CA PHE A 97 2.03 16.75 9.81
C PHE A 97 1.27 15.80 8.87
N ILE A 98 0.33 16.31 8.08
CA ILE A 98 -0.46 15.48 7.16
C ILE A 98 0.41 14.87 6.08
N GLN A 99 1.35 15.63 5.52
CA GLN A 99 2.29 15.11 4.53
C GLN A 99 3.17 14.00 5.11
N GLU A 100 3.71 14.18 6.31
CA GLU A 100 4.52 13.18 7.00
C GLU A 100 3.74 11.90 7.31
N ILE A 101 2.49 12.03 7.77
CA ILE A 101 1.59 10.88 7.97
C ILE A 101 1.34 10.15 6.65
N ARG A 102 0.98 10.85 5.56
CA ARG A 102 0.74 10.22 4.24
C ARG A 102 1.96 9.47 3.74
N ILE A 103 3.14 10.08 3.83
CA ILE A 103 4.41 9.46 3.42
C ILE A 103 4.69 8.21 4.24
N THR A 104 4.51 8.27 5.56
CA THR A 104 4.87 7.19 6.47
C THR A 104 3.89 6.02 6.36
N VAL A 105 2.60 6.29 6.28
CA VAL A 105 1.56 5.27 6.04
C VAL A 105 1.78 4.58 4.69
N SER A 106 2.14 5.33 3.65
CA SER A 106 2.48 4.74 2.35
C SER A 106 3.68 3.81 2.45
N LYS A 107 4.74 4.21 3.17
CA LYS A 107 5.91 3.36 3.43
C LYS A 107 5.55 2.10 4.22
N MET A 108 4.68 2.20 5.21
CA MET A 108 4.18 1.04 5.98
C MET A 108 3.45 0.04 5.08
N LYS A 109 2.58 0.53 4.19
CA LYS A 109 1.90 -0.31 3.18
C LYS A 109 2.91 -0.99 2.25
N LEU A 110 3.96 -0.28 1.82
CA LEU A 110 5.01 -0.82 0.95
C LEU A 110 5.82 -1.95 1.60
N VAL A 111 6.04 -1.91 2.92
CA VAL A 111 6.73 -2.99 3.67
C VAL A 111 5.79 -4.08 4.17
N GLY A 112 4.52 -4.07 3.72
CA GLY A 112 3.54 -5.07 4.11
C GLY A 112 3.03 -4.95 5.55
N PHE A 113 3.32 -3.84 6.25
CA PHE A 113 2.80 -3.61 7.60
C PHE A 113 1.31 -3.29 7.55
N LYS A 114 0.49 -4.22 8.05
CA LYS A 114 -0.96 -4.08 8.12
C LYS A 114 -1.35 -3.56 9.50
N LEU A 115 -1.94 -2.36 9.53
CA LEU A 115 -2.59 -1.79 10.71
C LEU A 115 -4.06 -1.56 10.38
N GLU A 116 -4.95 -1.87 11.33
CA GLU A 116 -6.36 -1.54 11.18
C GLU A 116 -6.53 -0.02 11.02
N GLU A 117 -7.37 0.40 10.09
CA GLU A 117 -7.51 1.82 9.75
C GLU A 117 -8.04 2.65 10.93
N SER A 118 -8.91 2.06 11.76
CA SER A 118 -9.39 2.63 13.02
C SER A 118 -8.24 2.92 14.00
N ALA A 119 -7.33 1.95 14.21
CA ALA A 119 -6.15 2.10 15.05
C ALA A 119 -5.20 3.17 14.51
N LEU A 120 -5.01 3.21 13.18
CA LEU A 120 -4.19 4.23 12.52
C LEU A 120 -4.75 5.64 12.75
N ILE A 121 -6.07 5.82 12.61
CA ILE A 121 -6.74 7.09 12.89
C ILE A 121 -6.53 7.51 14.35
N ILE A 122 -6.72 6.60 15.31
CA ILE A 122 -6.51 6.87 16.73
C ILE A 122 -5.06 7.30 16.99
N MET A 123 -4.08 6.59 16.44
CA MET A 123 -2.66 6.94 16.58
C MET A 123 -2.32 8.31 15.99
N VAL A 124 -2.84 8.63 14.81
CA VAL A 124 -2.62 9.95 14.20
C VAL A 124 -3.24 11.05 15.05
N LEU A 125 -4.44 10.80 15.58
CA LEU A 125 -5.15 11.77 16.39
C LEU A 125 -4.53 11.95 17.78
N SER A 126 -3.83 10.95 18.32
CA SER A 126 -3.14 11.07 19.62
C SER A 126 -1.88 11.92 19.58
N GLU A 127 -1.28 12.14 18.41
CA GLU A 127 -0.12 13.02 18.24
C GLU A 127 -0.49 14.51 18.18
N ILE A 128 -1.79 14.81 18.26
CA ILE A 128 -2.29 16.18 18.20
C ILE A 128 -2.18 16.81 19.59
N PRO A 129 -1.77 18.09 19.67
CA PRO A 129 -1.64 18.78 20.94
C PRO A 129 -2.97 18.86 21.70
N GLN A 130 -2.89 18.80 23.03
CA GLN A 130 -4.04 18.78 23.94
C GLN A 130 -4.91 20.04 23.81
N GLU A 131 -4.35 21.15 23.33
CA GLU A 131 -5.08 22.39 23.04
C GLU A 131 -6.20 22.18 22.02
N LEU A 132 -6.15 21.08 21.25
CA LEU A 132 -7.09 20.70 20.20
C LEU A 132 -7.93 19.46 20.58
N ASP A 133 -7.97 19.08 21.85
CA ASP A 133 -8.70 17.89 22.34
C ASP A 133 -10.18 17.89 21.96
N SER A 134 -10.81 19.07 21.94
CA SER A 134 -12.22 19.22 21.53
C SER A 134 -12.40 18.87 20.06
N PHE A 135 -11.45 19.29 19.21
CA PHE A 135 -11.40 18.92 17.80
C PHE A 135 -11.18 17.42 17.64
N VAL A 136 -10.20 16.84 18.34
CA VAL A 136 -9.92 15.39 18.31
C VAL A 136 -11.15 14.57 18.68
N ARG A 137 -11.90 14.96 19.72
CA ARG A 137 -13.13 14.27 20.12
C ARG A 137 -14.22 14.35 19.05
N VAL A 138 -14.42 15.51 18.44
CA VAL A 138 -15.36 15.68 17.33
C VAL A 138 -14.94 14.79 16.16
N MET A 139 -13.64 14.75 15.84
CA MET A 139 -13.13 13.87 14.79
C MET A 139 -13.41 12.39 15.11
N LEU A 140 -13.05 11.91 16.30
CA LEU A 140 -13.28 10.52 16.69
C LEU A 140 -14.76 10.14 16.67
N TYR A 141 -15.66 11.04 17.06
CA TYR A 141 -17.09 10.78 17.07
C TYR A 141 -17.70 10.79 15.65
N CYS A 142 -17.34 11.78 14.83
CA CYS A 142 -17.89 11.92 13.48
C CYS A 142 -17.34 10.89 12.48
N PHE A 143 -16.19 10.27 12.77
CA PHE A 143 -15.43 9.48 11.79
C PHE A 143 -15.24 8.02 12.17
N GLN A 144 -16.10 7.47 13.03
CA GLN A 144 -16.08 6.06 13.45
C GLN A 144 -16.10 5.05 12.28
N ASN A 145 -16.55 5.46 11.09
CA ASN A 145 -16.65 4.62 9.89
C ASN A 145 -16.00 5.25 8.65
N GLN A 146 -15.06 6.20 8.82
CA GLN A 146 -14.39 6.85 7.69
C GLN A 146 -12.93 6.43 7.62
N GLY A 147 -12.36 6.41 6.41
CA GLY A 147 -10.95 6.11 6.20
C GLY A 147 -10.01 7.26 6.59
N LEU A 148 -8.72 6.96 6.76
CA LEU A 148 -7.71 7.93 7.16
C LEU A 148 -7.65 9.12 6.20
N ASP A 149 -7.77 8.88 4.89
CA ASP A 149 -7.73 9.95 3.89
C ASP A 149 -8.85 10.99 4.06
N PHE A 150 -10.01 10.56 4.53
CA PHE A 150 -11.12 11.47 4.83
C PHE A 150 -10.77 12.36 6.03
N VAL A 151 -10.25 11.75 7.10
CA VAL A 151 -9.80 12.44 8.32
C VAL A 151 -8.76 13.50 7.96
N LEU A 152 -7.72 13.12 7.20
CA LEU A 152 -6.63 14.03 6.81
C LEU A 152 -7.13 15.20 5.94
N LYS A 153 -8.02 14.95 4.98
CA LYS A 153 -8.63 16.04 4.17
C LYS A 153 -9.41 17.04 5.03
N ARG A 154 -10.05 16.57 6.10
CA ARG A 154 -10.77 17.44 7.01
C ARG A 154 -9.81 18.28 7.86
N PHE A 155 -8.71 17.69 8.32
CA PHE A 155 -7.63 18.44 8.96
C PHE A 155 -7.09 19.55 8.06
N GLU A 156 -6.86 19.28 6.78
CA GLU A 156 -6.41 20.29 5.80
C GLU A 156 -7.41 21.46 5.70
N LYS A 157 -8.71 21.15 5.68
CA LYS A 157 -9.79 22.13 5.51
C LYS A 157 -10.00 23.02 6.74
N ASP A 158 -9.86 22.46 7.94
CA ASP A 158 -10.15 23.19 9.17
C ASP A 158 -9.01 24.13 9.62
N HIS A 159 -7.92 24.24 8.83
CA HIS A 159 -6.79 25.18 9.01
C HIS A 159 -6.46 25.45 10.47
N ILE A 160 -6.12 24.39 11.20
CA ILE A 160 -5.84 24.48 12.63
C ILE A 160 -4.50 25.19 12.83
N LYS A 161 -4.56 26.51 13.02
CA LYS A 161 -3.40 27.30 13.41
C LYS A 161 -3.24 27.19 14.92
N LEU A 162 -2.17 26.54 15.38
CA LEU A 162 -1.69 26.74 16.74
C LEU A 162 -1.31 28.23 16.86
N LYS A 163 -1.85 28.88 17.90
CA LYS A 163 -1.48 30.25 18.29
C LYS A 163 -0.17 30.24 19.06
#